data_AF-A0A496BHX2-F1
#
_entry.id   AF-A0A496BHX2-F1
#
_cell.length_a   1.000
_cell.length_b   1.000
_cell.length_c   1.000
_cell.angle_alpha   90.00
_cell.angle_beta   90.00
_cell.angle_gamma   90.00
#
_symmetry.space_group_name_H-M   'P 1'
#
loop_
_entity.id
_entity.type
_entity.pdbx_description
1 polymer ?
#
loop_
_entity_poly.entity_id
_entity_poly.type
_entity_poly.pdbx_seq_one_letter_code
_entity_poly.pdbx_strand_id
1 'polypeptide(L)'
;MEGWGKTNRQKTGRKLHEVIRHPENSEPLVIAFEVGKPPAALLGFIPYDISDLPEVDQSSTIATPKVPISLRSEVLQQLFNEKQIRVVHWRLRNGRLRDDQNVVLLNFIPHAFSERVIKEEFLMIFALVNAAQTEADTIDVIRVMAEDENGTPQMSLEAQVVNYTAYLQGKIDGQQWEQRLRLQRF
;
A
#
# COMPACT_ATOMS: atom_id res chain seq x y z
N MET A 1 -36.72 -5.98 18.98
CA MET A 1 -35.29 -6.22 19.29
C MET A 1 -35.05 -7.29 20.38
N GLU A 2 -36.08 -7.98 20.92
CA GLU A 2 -35.91 -8.97 22.01
C GLU A 2 -35.80 -10.44 21.57
N GLY A 3 -36.12 -10.77 20.31
CA GLY A 3 -36.21 -12.15 19.84
C GLY A 3 -34.87 -12.88 19.83
N TRP A 4 -33.82 -12.25 19.30
CA TRP A 4 -32.47 -12.82 19.23
C TRP A 4 -31.86 -13.08 20.62
N GLY A 5 -32.16 -12.23 21.60
CA GLY A 5 -31.69 -12.40 22.98
C GLY A 5 -32.28 -13.63 23.68
N LYS A 6 -33.51 -14.02 23.36
CA LYS A 6 -34.15 -15.23 23.92
C LYS A 6 -33.57 -16.51 23.32
N THR A 7 -33.36 -16.55 22.02
CA THR A 7 -32.85 -17.75 21.32
C THR A 7 -31.44 -18.13 21.76
N ASN A 8 -30.56 -17.15 21.93
CA ASN A 8 -29.20 -17.41 22.42
C ASN A 8 -29.16 -17.88 23.87
N ARG A 9 -30.08 -17.41 24.74
CA ARG A 9 -30.16 -17.87 26.13
C ARG A 9 -30.64 -19.32 26.24
N GLN A 10 -31.61 -19.72 25.42
CA GLN A 10 -32.06 -21.12 25.38
C GLN A 10 -30.94 -22.07 24.94
N LYS A 11 -30.16 -21.71 23.91
CA LYS A 11 -29.07 -22.56 23.42
C LYS A 11 -27.89 -22.67 24.39
N THR A 12 -27.64 -21.63 25.19
CA THR A 12 -26.48 -21.58 26.10
C THR A 12 -26.81 -21.92 27.55
N GLY A 13 -28.09 -22.12 27.87
CA GLY A 13 -28.56 -22.34 29.25
C GLY A 13 -28.43 -21.13 30.18
N ARG A 14 -28.07 -19.97 29.65
CA ARG A 14 -27.67 -18.78 30.43
C ARG A 14 -28.87 -18.02 30.98
N LYS A 15 -28.72 -17.49 32.20
CA LYS A 15 -29.74 -16.63 32.81
C LYS A 15 -29.50 -15.16 32.46
N LEU A 16 -30.57 -14.38 32.45
CA LEU A 16 -30.49 -12.94 32.29
C LEU A 16 -29.73 -12.35 33.50
N HIS A 17 -28.69 -11.53 33.25
CA HIS A 17 -27.76 -10.94 34.23
C HIS A 17 -26.62 -11.84 34.76
N GLU A 18 -26.36 -12.97 34.11
CA GLU A 18 -25.19 -13.78 34.43
C GLU A 18 -23.89 -13.08 33.95
N VAL A 19 -22.99 -12.77 34.89
CA VAL A 19 -21.70 -12.11 34.59
C VAL A 19 -20.69 -13.15 34.13
N ILE A 20 -20.29 -13.08 32.86
CA ILE A 20 -19.28 -13.98 32.28
C ILE A 20 -17.91 -13.55 32.79
N ARG A 21 -17.26 -14.39 33.59
CA ARG A 21 -15.85 -14.21 33.96
C ARG A 21 -14.97 -14.86 32.91
N HIS A 22 -13.93 -14.15 32.49
CA HIS A 22 -12.92 -14.72 31.62
C HIS A 22 -12.17 -15.82 32.39
N PRO A 23 -11.96 -17.02 31.83
CA PRO A 23 -11.15 -18.04 32.48
C PRO A 23 -9.71 -17.53 32.64
N GLU A 24 -9.14 -17.66 33.84
CA GLU A 24 -7.84 -17.08 34.21
C GLU A 24 -6.65 -17.80 33.55
N ASN A 25 -6.85 -19.01 33.03
CA ASN A 25 -5.82 -19.86 32.42
C ASN A 25 -6.17 -20.29 30.98
N SER A 26 -6.71 -19.38 30.16
CA SER A 26 -6.82 -19.65 28.73
C SER A 26 -5.45 -19.51 28.08
N GLU A 27 -4.92 -20.60 27.52
CA GLU A 27 -3.79 -20.54 26.61
C GLU A 27 -4.06 -19.50 25.50
N PRO A 28 -3.04 -18.75 25.04
CA PRO A 28 -3.25 -17.77 23.99
C PRO A 28 -3.85 -18.47 22.77
N LEU A 29 -5.00 -17.98 22.30
CA LEU A 29 -5.61 -18.43 21.06
C LEU A 29 -4.63 -18.13 19.93
N VAL A 30 -3.87 -19.16 19.53
CA VAL A 30 -3.06 -19.11 18.32
C VAL A 30 -4.04 -19.12 17.17
N ILE A 31 -4.34 -17.93 16.64
CA ILE A 31 -5.00 -17.82 15.35
C ILE A 31 -3.96 -18.25 14.32
N ALA A 32 -4.04 -19.50 13.89
CA ALA A 32 -3.26 -20.01 12.77
C ALA A 32 -3.76 -19.34 11.49
N PHE A 33 -3.19 -18.19 11.13
CA PHE A 33 -3.25 -17.73 9.76
C PHE A 33 -2.29 -18.60 8.95
N GLU A 34 -2.82 -19.56 8.20
CA GLU A 34 -2.06 -20.21 7.13
C GLU A 34 -1.58 -19.13 6.16
N VAL A 35 -0.28 -18.83 6.22
CA VAL A 35 0.40 -18.01 5.21
C VAL A 35 0.29 -18.77 3.88
N GLY A 36 -0.54 -18.28 2.96
CA GLY A 36 -0.56 -18.80 1.59
C GLY A 36 -1.91 -19.01 0.91
N LYS A 37 -3.06 -18.61 1.49
CA LYS A 37 -4.32 -18.57 0.72
C LYS A 37 -5.03 -17.22 0.87
N PRO A 38 -5.45 -16.58 -0.25
CA PRO A 38 -6.25 -15.36 -0.18
C PRO A 38 -7.59 -15.66 0.49
N PRO A 39 -8.13 -14.72 1.30
CA PRO A 39 -9.38 -14.92 2.01
C PRO A 39 -10.54 -15.22 1.04
N ALA A 40 -11.41 -16.16 1.43
CA ALA A 40 -12.55 -16.64 0.63
C ALA A 40 -13.64 -15.57 0.38
N ALA A 41 -13.52 -14.39 1.01
CA ALA A 41 -14.35 -13.23 0.73
C ALA A 41 -13.48 -12.17 0.06
N LEU A 42 -13.32 -12.29 -1.26
CA LEU A 42 -13.00 -11.17 -2.13
C LEU A 42 -14.10 -10.12 -1.95
N LEU A 43 -13.88 -9.15 -1.05
CA LEU A 43 -14.34 -7.79 -1.30
C LEU A 43 -13.51 -7.34 -2.50
N GLY A 44 -13.98 -7.73 -3.69
CA GLY A 44 -13.38 -7.35 -4.95
C GLY A 44 -13.17 -5.85 -4.92
N PHE A 45 -11.91 -5.45 -5.10
CA PHE A 45 -11.60 -4.09 -5.46
C PHE A 45 -12.60 -3.66 -6.54
N ILE A 46 -13.31 -2.57 -6.30
CA ILE A 46 -13.92 -1.84 -7.40
C ILE A 46 -12.70 -1.25 -8.13
N PRO A 47 -12.34 -1.73 -9.34
CA PRO A 47 -11.37 -1.00 -10.14
C PRO A 47 -12.03 0.35 -10.44
N TYR A 48 -11.55 1.41 -9.81
CA TYR A 48 -11.80 2.73 -10.37
C TYR A 48 -10.97 2.80 -11.65
N ASP A 49 -11.64 2.67 -12.79
CA ASP A 49 -11.12 3.10 -14.08
C ASP A 49 -10.81 4.60 -13.94
N ILE A 50 -9.54 4.91 -13.72
CA ILE A 50 -9.06 6.27 -13.83
C ILE A 50 -8.83 6.46 -15.32
N SER A 51 -9.76 7.18 -15.97
CA SER A 51 -9.66 7.59 -17.36
C SER A 51 -8.29 8.23 -17.63
N ASP A 52 -7.74 7.93 -18.81
CA ASP A 52 -6.44 8.33 -19.34
C ASP A 52 -5.94 9.68 -18.79
N LEU A 53 -5.00 9.60 -17.86
CA LEU A 53 -4.23 10.74 -17.38
C LEU A 53 -3.25 11.16 -18.49
N PRO A 54 -2.98 12.46 -18.68
CA PRO A 54 -2.16 12.95 -19.77
C PRO A 54 -0.78 12.28 -19.73
N GLU A 55 -0.41 11.64 -20.84
CA GLU A 55 0.94 11.13 -21.08
C GLU A 55 1.93 12.27 -20.85
N VAL A 56 2.85 12.05 -19.91
CA VAL A 56 4.05 12.87 -19.83
C VAL A 56 4.82 12.58 -21.11
N ASP A 57 5.10 13.61 -21.91
CA ASP A 57 5.82 13.52 -23.18
C ASP A 57 7.16 12.79 -22.98
N GLN A 58 7.16 11.48 -23.24
CA GLN A 58 8.34 10.62 -23.20
C GLN A 58 8.94 10.57 -24.60
N SER A 59 9.50 11.70 -25.04
CA SER A 59 10.34 11.73 -26.23
C SER A 59 11.71 11.10 -25.92
N SER A 60 11.74 9.76 -25.81
CA SER A 60 12.91 8.94 -26.13
C SER A 60 12.51 7.47 -26.21
N THR A 61 12.32 6.98 -27.44
CA THR A 61 12.08 5.58 -27.80
C THR A 61 13.34 4.74 -27.60
N ILE A 62 13.87 4.70 -26.37
CA ILE A 62 14.77 3.63 -25.97
C ILE A 62 13.84 2.51 -25.55
N ALA A 63 13.83 1.39 -26.30
CA ALA A 63 13.03 0.23 -25.95
C ALA A 63 13.42 -0.21 -24.52
N THR A 64 12.54 0.05 -23.56
CA THR A 64 12.75 -0.34 -22.17
C THR A 64 12.84 -1.86 -22.11
N PRO A 65 13.83 -2.41 -21.40
CA PRO A 65 14.06 -3.85 -21.40
C PRO A 65 12.87 -4.56 -20.73
N LYS A 66 12.44 -5.70 -21.30
CA LYS A 66 11.36 -6.54 -20.75
C LYS A 66 11.84 -7.32 -19.52
N VAL A 67 12.05 -6.61 -18.42
CA VAL A 67 12.54 -7.16 -17.15
C VAL A 67 11.46 -7.13 -16.08
N PRO A 68 11.39 -8.13 -15.18
CA PRO A 68 10.55 -8.06 -14.00
C PRO A 68 11.14 -7.08 -12.96
N ILE A 69 10.30 -6.65 -12.02
CA ILE A 69 10.69 -5.87 -10.84
C ILE A 69 11.60 -6.74 -9.97
N SER A 70 12.78 -6.21 -9.62
CA SER A 70 13.76 -6.87 -8.76
C SER A 70 13.83 -6.09 -7.44
N LEU A 71 13.16 -6.59 -6.40
CA LEU A 71 13.02 -5.93 -5.10
C LEU A 71 13.12 -6.92 -3.94
N ARG A 72 13.87 -6.57 -2.89
CA ARG A 72 13.98 -7.36 -1.65
C ARG A 72 12.87 -6.98 -0.67
N SER A 73 11.81 -7.78 -0.68
CA SER A 73 10.63 -7.62 0.18
C SER A 73 10.97 -7.53 1.66
N GLU A 74 11.90 -8.36 2.12
CA GLU A 74 12.28 -8.46 3.54
C GLU A 74 13.00 -7.19 4.00
N VAL A 75 13.90 -6.67 3.16
CA VAL A 75 14.63 -5.43 3.41
C VAL A 75 13.67 -4.24 3.40
N LEU A 76 12.75 -4.20 2.43
CA LEU A 76 11.75 -3.14 2.35
C LEU A 76 10.85 -3.12 3.60
N GLN A 77 10.42 -4.28 4.08
CA GLN A 77 9.63 -4.39 5.31
C GLN A 77 10.41 -3.91 6.53
N GLN A 78 11.70 -4.26 6.64
CA GLN A 78 12.57 -3.78 7.71
C GLN A 78 12.69 -2.25 7.68
N LEU A 79 12.92 -1.66 6.51
CA LEU A 79 13.02 -0.21 6.33
C LEU A 79 11.73 0.52 6.73
N PHE A 80 10.56 -0.02 6.37
CA PHE A 80 9.29 0.57 6.80
C PHE A 80 9.11 0.51 8.32
N ASN A 81 9.47 -0.60 8.95
CA ASN A 81 9.40 -0.75 10.40
C ASN A 81 10.35 0.23 11.11
N GLU A 82 11.60 0.35 10.64
CA GLU A 82 12.60 1.28 11.19
C GLU A 82 12.15 2.75 11.08
N LYS A 83 11.47 3.10 9.99
CA LYS A 83 10.93 4.45 9.76
C LYS A 83 9.51 4.64 10.30
N GLN A 84 8.97 3.64 11.01
CA GLN A 84 7.61 3.66 11.58
C GLN A 84 6.51 3.95 10.55
N ILE A 85 6.72 3.58 9.28
CA ILE A 85 5.72 3.78 8.23
C ILE A 85 4.68 2.67 8.32
N ARG A 86 3.42 3.03 8.52
CA ARG A 86 2.30 2.09 8.64
C ARG A 86 1.83 1.62 7.26
N VAL A 87 2.59 0.72 6.64
CA VAL A 87 2.19 0.08 5.38
C VAL A 87 1.16 -1.01 5.66
N VAL A 88 0.01 -0.93 4.98
CA VAL A 88 -1.08 -1.90 5.10
C VAL A 88 -0.79 -3.11 4.21
N HIS A 89 -0.50 -2.85 2.94
CA HIS A 89 -0.12 -3.88 1.98
C HIS A 89 0.63 -3.25 0.79
N TRP A 90 1.35 -4.07 0.05
CA TRP A 90 1.95 -3.66 -1.22
C TRP A 90 2.00 -4.84 -2.20
N ARG A 91 2.06 -4.52 -3.50
CA ARG A 91 2.15 -5.51 -4.57
C ARG A 91 2.95 -4.98 -5.76
N LEU A 92 3.48 -5.92 -6.54
CA LEU A 92 4.27 -5.65 -7.73
C LEU A 92 3.44 -5.94 -8.99
N ARG A 93 3.48 -5.03 -9.96
CA ARG A 93 2.88 -5.22 -11.29
C ARG A 93 3.99 -5.19 -12.34
N ASN A 94 4.33 -6.36 -12.88
CA ASN A 94 5.35 -6.52 -13.93
C ASN A 94 4.80 -6.18 -15.33
N GLY A 95 4.47 -4.91 -15.57
CA GLY A 95 3.94 -4.45 -16.85
C GLY A 95 4.94 -4.56 -18.00
N ARG A 96 6.25 -4.40 -17.76
CA ARG A 96 7.27 -4.41 -18.83
C ARG A 96 7.34 -5.74 -19.58
N LEU A 97 6.90 -6.83 -18.95
CA LEU A 97 6.78 -8.14 -19.61
C LEU A 97 5.70 -8.16 -20.71
N ARG A 98 4.80 -7.17 -20.71
CA ARG A 98 3.64 -7.03 -21.62
C ARG A 98 3.59 -5.65 -22.27
N ASP A 99 4.75 -5.00 -22.44
CA ASP A 99 4.86 -3.67 -23.06
C ASP A 99 4.11 -2.55 -22.29
N ASP A 100 3.96 -2.70 -20.98
CA ASP A 100 3.39 -1.71 -20.04
C ASP A 100 4.44 -1.33 -18.97
N GLN A 101 4.11 -0.43 -18.04
CA GLN A 101 4.98 0.00 -16.96
C GLN A 101 5.06 -1.01 -15.81
N ASN A 102 6.26 -1.22 -15.28
CA ASN A 102 6.49 -1.87 -14.00
C ASN A 102 6.10 -0.94 -12.85
N VAL A 103 5.09 -1.32 -12.08
CA VAL A 103 4.51 -0.49 -11.02
C VAL A 103 4.61 -1.17 -9.66
N VAL A 104 5.11 -0.45 -8.66
CA VAL A 104 4.94 -0.79 -7.24
C VAL A 104 3.70 -0.09 -6.73
N LEU A 105 2.76 -0.86 -6.19
CA LEU A 105 1.51 -0.37 -5.62
C LEU A 105 1.55 -0.59 -4.12
N LEU A 106 1.34 0.47 -3.34
CA LEU A 106 1.43 0.41 -1.88
C LEU A 106 0.28 1.17 -1.22
N ASN A 107 -0.24 0.65 -0.11
CA ASN A 107 -1.26 1.31 0.69
C ASN A 107 -0.68 1.55 2.10
N PHE A 108 -0.88 2.75 2.65
CA PHE A 108 -0.37 3.12 3.97
C PHE A 108 -1.35 4.01 4.72
N ILE A 109 -1.24 4.01 6.05
CA ILE A 109 -2.02 4.88 6.92
C ILE A 109 -1.10 6.00 7.43
N PRO A 110 -1.26 7.26 6.96
CA PRO A 110 -0.38 8.35 7.33
C PRO A 110 -0.47 8.64 8.84
N HIS A 111 0.56 9.25 9.40
CA HIS A 111 0.56 9.69 10.80
C HIS A 111 -0.44 10.83 11.04
N ALA A 112 -0.67 11.65 10.02
CA ALA A 112 -1.67 12.70 10.03
C ALA A 112 -2.27 12.91 8.63
N PHE A 113 -3.55 13.23 8.58
CA PHE A 113 -4.33 13.39 7.34
C PHE A 113 -4.17 14.75 6.67
N SER A 114 -3.00 15.39 6.80
CA SER A 114 -2.69 16.62 6.06
C SER A 114 -1.95 16.27 4.77
N GLU A 115 -2.21 17.02 3.69
CA GLU A 115 -1.52 16.81 2.41
C GLU A 115 -0.01 16.87 2.56
N ARG A 116 0.50 17.80 3.38
CA ARG A 116 1.92 17.93 3.63
C ARG A 116 2.52 16.65 4.22
N VAL A 117 1.91 16.11 5.27
CA VAL A 117 2.39 14.88 5.94
C VAL A 117 2.29 13.67 5.01
N ILE A 118 1.17 13.55 4.28
CA ILE A 118 0.98 12.47 3.30
C ILE A 118 2.06 12.54 2.21
N LYS A 119 2.38 13.74 1.71
CA LYS A 119 3.46 13.93 0.74
C LYS A 119 4.82 13.59 1.33
N GLU A 120 5.15 14.10 2.52
CA GLU A 120 6.44 13.83 3.18
C GLU A 120 6.64 12.32 3.38
N GLU A 121 5.62 11.59 3.86
CA GLU A 121 5.67 10.13 3.98
C GLU A 121 5.75 9.43 2.63
N PHE A 122 5.03 9.91 1.61
CA PHE A 122 5.13 9.39 0.25
C PHE A 122 6.57 9.49 -0.29
N LEU A 123 7.23 10.65 -0.14
CA LEU A 123 8.61 10.84 -0.60
C LEU A 123 9.56 9.89 0.13
N MET A 124 9.33 9.65 1.42
CA MET A 124 10.10 8.68 2.19
C MET A 124 9.85 7.25 1.69
N ILE A 125 8.60 6.83 1.50
CA ILE A 125 8.25 5.52 0.92
C ILE A 125 8.93 5.35 -0.43
N PHE A 126 8.89 6.37 -1.28
CA PHE A 126 9.53 6.35 -2.59
C PHE A 126 11.03 6.06 -2.50
N ALA A 127 11.73 6.77 -1.62
CA ALA A 127 13.16 6.58 -1.39
C ALA A 127 13.47 5.17 -0.85
N LEU A 128 12.66 4.65 0.07
CA LEU A 128 12.84 3.30 0.65
C LEU A 128 12.61 2.20 -0.38
N VAL A 129 11.55 2.30 -1.19
CA VAL A 129 11.29 1.35 -2.28
C VAL A 129 12.44 1.36 -3.29
N ASN A 130 12.97 2.55 -3.63
CA ASN A 130 14.11 2.63 -4.52
C ASN A 130 15.38 2.02 -3.90
N ALA A 131 15.64 2.28 -2.62
CA ALA A 131 16.78 1.70 -1.91
C ALA A 131 16.70 0.15 -1.77
N ALA A 132 15.49 -0.41 -1.81
CA ALA A 132 15.26 -1.85 -1.74
C ALA A 132 15.38 -2.58 -3.10
N GLN A 133 15.60 -1.85 -4.21
CA GLN A 133 15.84 -2.46 -5.51
C GLN A 133 17.15 -3.26 -5.49
N THR A 134 17.09 -4.50 -5.99
CA THR A 134 18.27 -5.35 -6.17
C THR A 134 18.98 -5.10 -7.49
N GLU A 135 18.23 -4.65 -8.48
CA GLU A 135 18.73 -4.28 -9.80
C GLU A 135 18.16 -2.91 -10.16
N ALA A 136 19.03 -2.04 -10.66
CA ALA A 136 18.61 -0.72 -11.12
C ALA A 136 17.69 -0.82 -12.34
N ASP A 137 16.83 0.18 -12.51
CA ASP A 137 15.94 0.30 -13.67
C ASP A 137 14.99 -0.89 -13.86
N THR A 138 14.49 -1.46 -12.76
CA THR A 138 13.44 -2.50 -12.82
C THR A 138 12.05 -1.96 -12.47
N ILE A 139 11.96 -0.75 -11.92
CA ILE A 139 10.70 -0.09 -11.53
C ILE A 139 10.54 1.19 -12.36
N ASP A 140 9.38 1.37 -12.99
CA ASP A 140 9.03 2.62 -13.69
C ASP A 140 8.30 3.59 -12.77
N VAL A 141 7.34 3.07 -12.00
CA VAL A 141 6.39 3.88 -11.25
C VAL A 141 6.20 3.34 -9.84
N ILE A 142 6.15 4.25 -8.88
CA ILE A 142 5.69 3.95 -7.53
C ILE A 142 4.39 4.72 -7.31
N ARG A 143 3.32 3.98 -7.03
CA ARG A 143 2.00 4.53 -6.72
C ARG A 143 1.61 4.12 -5.31
N VAL A 144 1.18 5.10 -4.53
CA VAL A 144 0.83 4.93 -3.12
C VAL A 144 -0.58 5.45 -2.87
N MET A 145 -1.36 4.70 -2.10
CA MET A 145 -2.66 5.09 -1.57
C MET A 145 -2.54 5.37 -0.07
N ALA A 146 -2.84 6.60 0.34
CA ALA A 146 -3.07 6.94 1.74
C ALA A 146 -4.50 6.58 2.12
N GLU A 147 -4.66 5.76 3.16
CA GLU A 147 -5.94 5.29 3.66
C GLU A 147 -6.13 5.71 5.13
N ASP A 148 -7.38 5.77 5.58
CA ASP A 148 -7.69 5.86 7.01
C ASP A 148 -7.60 4.48 7.69
N GLU A 149 -7.83 4.45 9.01
CA GLU A 149 -7.81 3.19 9.78
C GLU A 149 -8.91 2.19 9.40
N ASN A 150 -9.91 2.63 8.62
CA ASN A 150 -10.99 1.79 8.12
C ASN A 150 -10.72 1.29 6.68
N GLY A 151 -9.59 1.66 6.07
CA GLY A 151 -9.28 1.35 4.67
C GLY A 151 -9.96 2.27 3.65
N THR A 152 -10.46 3.43 4.08
CA THR A 152 -11.06 4.43 3.18
C THR A 152 -9.94 5.23 2.51
N PRO A 153 -9.84 5.23 1.16
CA PRO A 153 -8.82 6.00 0.47
C PRO A 153 -9.04 7.50 0.69
N GLN A 154 -7.96 8.20 1.04
CA GLN A 154 -7.96 9.65 1.26
C GLN A 154 -7.21 10.38 0.14
N MET A 155 -6.10 9.80 -0.32
CA MET A 155 -5.25 10.41 -1.33
C MET A 155 -4.43 9.35 -2.06
N SER A 156 -4.32 9.47 -3.39
CA SER A 156 -3.39 8.68 -4.20
C SER A 156 -2.26 9.59 -4.69
N LEU A 157 -1.02 9.11 -4.55
CA LEU A 157 0.17 9.76 -5.09
C LEU A 157 0.91 8.81 -6.03
N GLU A 158 1.38 9.33 -7.14
CA GLU A 158 2.16 8.59 -8.12
C GLU A 158 3.37 9.41 -8.57
N ALA A 159 4.52 8.74 -8.67
CA ALA A 159 5.71 9.31 -9.25
C ALA A 159 6.47 8.32 -10.13
N GLN A 160 7.09 8.85 -11.17
CA GLN A 160 7.95 8.11 -12.08
C GLN A 160 9.38 8.07 -11.51
N VAL A 161 10.02 6.89 -11.51
CA VAL A 161 11.40 6.67 -11.03
C VAL A 161 12.41 7.52 -11.79
N VAL A 162 12.19 7.75 -13.09
CA VAL A 162 13.04 8.64 -13.89
C VAL A 162 13.16 10.05 -13.31
N ASN A 163 12.09 10.59 -12.72
CA ASN A 163 12.13 11.92 -12.11
C ASN A 163 12.96 11.92 -10.83
N TYR A 164 12.83 10.88 -10.01
CA TYR A 164 13.65 10.75 -8.80
C TYR A 164 15.13 10.52 -9.12
N THR A 165 15.44 9.73 -10.15
CA THR A 165 16.82 9.57 -10.63
C THR A 165 17.38 10.90 -11.16
N ALA A 166 16.58 11.70 -11.87
CA ALA A 166 16.99 13.03 -12.29
C ALA A 166 17.28 13.96 -11.10
N TYR A 167 16.47 13.88 -10.04
CA TYR A 167 16.70 14.61 -8.80
C TYR A 167 18.01 14.19 -8.11
N LEU A 168 18.25 12.88 -7.94
CA LEU A 168 19.51 12.37 -7.37
C LEU A 168 20.75 12.75 -8.19
N GLN A 169 20.61 12.91 -9.50
CA GLN A 169 21.68 13.36 -10.40
C GLN A 169 21.85 14.90 -10.41
N GLY A 170 21.05 15.64 -9.64
CA GLY A 170 21.08 17.11 -9.63
C GLY A 170 20.59 17.76 -10.93
N LYS A 171 19.89 17.01 -11.80
CA LYS A 171 19.31 17.53 -13.05
C LYS A 171 18.02 18.31 -12.82
N ILE A 172 17.33 18.00 -11.74
CA ILE A 172 16.17 18.75 -11.23
C ILE A 172 16.34 18.92 -9.71
N ASP A 173 15.73 19.96 -9.16
CA ASP A 173 15.68 20.17 -7.71
C ASP A 173 14.50 19.43 -7.06
N GLY A 174 14.42 19.48 -5.73
CA GLY A 174 13.36 18.80 -4.97
C GLY A 174 11.97 19.37 -5.23
N GLN A 175 11.85 20.69 -5.44
CA GLN A 175 10.58 21.34 -5.71
C GLN A 175 10.06 20.96 -7.11
N GLN A 176 10.95 20.88 -8.09
CA GLN A 176 10.66 20.41 -9.44
C GLN A 176 10.25 18.93 -9.43
N TRP A 177 10.86 18.11 -8.59
CA TRP A 177 10.43 16.72 -8.43
C TRP A 177 9.02 16.64 -7.81
N GLU A 178 8.77 17.38 -6.74
CA GLU A 178 7.45 17.44 -6.08
C GLU A 178 6.34 17.93 -7.02
N GLN A 179 6.63 18.88 -7.91
CA GLN A 179 5.68 19.37 -8.92
C GLN A 179 5.33 18.32 -9.98
N ARG A 180 6.18 17.30 -10.16
CA ARG A 180 5.96 16.19 -11.12
C ARG A 180 5.22 15.01 -10.49
N LEU A 181 4.83 15.11 -9.21
CA LEU A 181 3.98 14.12 -8.57
C LEU A 181 2.56 14.23 -9.12
N ARG A 182 1.95 13.09 -9.44
CA ARG A 182 0.52 13.01 -9.73
C ARG A 182 -0.21 12.79 -8.42
N LEU A 183 -1.16 13.67 -8.10
CA LEU A 183 -1.95 13.63 -6.87
C LEU A 183 -3.44 13.58 -7.20
N GLN A 184 -4.14 12.67 -6.55
CA GLN A 184 -5.60 12.55 -6.62
C GLN A 184 -6.18 12.47 -5.20
N ARG A 185 -7.22 13.25 -4.92
CA ARG A 185 -7.96 13.22 -3.65
C ARG A 185 -9.29 12.48 -3.83
N PHE A 186 -9.81 11.88 -2.76
CA PHE A 186 -11.08 11.17 -2.73
C PHE A 186 -12.07 11.82 -1.78
#